data_AF-A0A916MMP4-F1
#
_entry.id   AF-A0A916MMP4-F1
#
_cell.length_a   1.000
_cell.length_b   1.000
_cell.length_c   1.000
_cell.angle_alpha   90.00
_cell.angle_beta   90.00
_cell.angle_gamma   90.00
#
_symmetry.space_group_name_H-M   'P 1'
#
loop_
_entity.id
_entity.type
_entity.pdbx_description
1 polymer ?
#
loop_
_entity_poly.entity_id
_entity_poly.type
_entity_poly.pdbx_seq_one_letter_code
_entity_poly.pdbx_strand_id
1 'polypeptide(L)'
;MRLGLNPSLVRTVGWLLWLVILALFVAAGVGLLGLPGLMGIWQTLALIAAVLSLILLVFYWHPWLVVGVLLNIGVAAGVYLGWFTRWFAVK
;
A
#
# COMPACT_ATOMS: atom_id res chain seq x y z
N MET A 1 17.99 -15.64 -3.62
CA MET A 1 17.35 -16.78 -2.94
C MET A 1 16.59 -17.61 -3.96
N ARG A 2 17.05 -18.83 -4.28
CA ARG A 2 16.28 -19.76 -5.13
C ARG A 2 15.33 -20.52 -4.22
N LEU A 3 14.10 -20.05 -4.09
CA LEU A 3 13.08 -20.60 -3.20
C LEU A 3 12.62 -22.03 -3.56
N GLY A 4 13.24 -22.71 -4.55
CA GLY A 4 12.79 -24.01 -5.05
C GLY A 4 11.40 -23.99 -5.72
N LEU A 5 10.72 -22.85 -5.70
CA LEU A 5 9.40 -22.64 -6.27
C LEU A 5 9.48 -22.41 -7.78
N ASN A 6 8.45 -22.87 -8.49
CA ASN A 6 8.31 -22.69 -9.93
C ASN A 6 8.39 -21.18 -10.29
N PRO A 7 9.31 -20.75 -11.17
CA PRO A 7 9.46 -19.35 -11.56
C PRO A 7 8.17 -18.70 -12.07
N SER A 8 7.33 -19.46 -12.77
CA SER A 8 6.05 -18.98 -13.28
C SER A 8 5.06 -18.68 -12.15
N LEU A 9 5.05 -19.51 -11.11
CA LEU A 9 4.18 -19.31 -9.94
C LEU A 9 4.56 -18.04 -9.18
N VAL A 10 5.86 -17.85 -8.92
CA VAL A 10 6.40 -16.67 -8.25
C VAL A 10 6.00 -15.40 -9.02
N ARG A 11 6.23 -15.39 -10.34
CA ARG A 11 5.86 -14.27 -11.20
C ARG A 11 4.36 -13.96 -11.18
N THR A 12 3.51 -14.98 -11.27
CA THR A 12 2.05 -14.81 -11.24
C THR A 12 1.58 -14.26 -9.90
N VAL A 13 2.07 -14.80 -8.78
CA VAL A 13 1.73 -14.33 -7.43
C VAL A 13 2.20 -12.89 -7.22
N GLY A 14 3.43 -12.56 -7.64
CA GLY A 14 3.95 -11.19 -7.56
C GLY A 14 3.09 -10.20 -8.35
N TRP A 15 2.64 -10.59 -9.54
CA TRP A 15 1.80 -9.75 -10.39
C TRP A 15 0.40 -9.53 -9.81
N LEU A 16 -0.23 -10.61 -9.30
CA LEU A 16 -1.53 -10.51 -8.62
C LEU A 16 -1.44 -9.65 -7.36
N LEU A 17 -0.41 -9.86 -6.53
CA LEU A 17 -0.20 -9.07 -5.33
C LEU A 17 -0.01 -7.59 -5.66
N TRP A 18 0.75 -7.28 -6.72
CA TRP A 18 0.93 -5.92 -7.21
C TRP A 18 -0.40 -5.27 -7.63
N LEU A 19 -1.26 -5.99 -8.38
CA LEU A 19 -2.57 -5.49 -8.76
C LEU A 19 -3.47 -5.20 -7.56
N VAL A 20 -3.45 -6.08 -6.55
CA VAL A 20 -4.23 -5.89 -5.33
C VAL A 20 -3.74 -4.65 -4.57
N ILE A 21 -2.43 -4.46 -4.44
CA ILE A 21 -1.84 -3.27 -3.82
C ILE A 21 -2.27 -2.00 -4.56
N LEU A 22 -2.20 -2.01 -5.90
CA LEU A 22 -2.62 -0.88 -6.73
C LEU A 22 -4.10 -0.55 -6.50
N ALA A 23 -4.97 -1.55 -6.54
CA ALA A 23 -6.41 -1.36 -6.33
C ALA A 23 -6.72 -0.79 -4.94
N LEU A 24 -6.03 -1.28 -3.90
CA LEU A 24 -6.20 -0.77 -2.54
C LEU A 24 -5.71 0.68 -2.39
N PHE A 25 -4.59 1.05 -3.00
CA PHE A 25 -4.11 2.44 -2.99
C PHE A 25 -5.04 3.37 -3.75
N VAL A 26 -5.57 2.94 -4.89
CA VAL A 26 -6.56 3.72 -5.65
C VAL A 26 -7.83 3.89 -4.82
N ALA A 27 -8.35 2.81 -4.20
CA ALA A 27 -9.53 2.89 -3.34
C ALA A 27 -9.30 3.80 -2.12
N ALA A 28 -8.11 3.74 -1.51
CA ALA A 28 -7.73 4.63 -0.42
C ALA A 28 -7.66 6.10 -0.86
N GLY A 29 -7.07 6.38 -2.03
CA GLY A 29 -7.03 7.72 -2.61
C GLY A 29 -8.43 8.26 -2.91
N VAL A 30 -9.31 7.44 -3.50
CA VAL A 30 -10.70 7.79 -3.76
C VAL A 30 -11.48 8.04 -2.46
N GLY A 31 -11.25 7.22 -1.42
CA GLY A 31 -11.86 7.42 -0.12
C GLY A 31 -11.37 8.69 0.60
N LEU A 32 -10.10 9.06 0.42
CA LEU A 32 -9.55 10.32 0.90
C LEU A 32 -10.19 11.54 0.22
N LEU A 33 -10.57 11.42 -1.06
CA LEU A 33 -11.29 12.47 -1.79
C LEU A 33 -12.77 12.61 -1.38
N GLY A 34 -13.26 11.79 -0.44
CA GLY A 34 -14.59 11.94 0.15
C GLY A 34 -15.71 11.14 -0.52
N LEU A 35 -15.39 10.08 -1.28
CA LEU A 35 -16.41 9.24 -1.91
C LEU A 35 -17.27 8.52 -0.83
N PRO A 36 -18.62 8.65 -0.87
CA PRO A 36 -19.50 8.06 0.13
C PRO A 36 -19.32 6.54 0.18
N GLY A 37 -19.15 5.98 1.38
CA GLY A 37 -18.90 4.55 1.61
C GLY A 37 -17.42 4.17 1.76
N LEU A 38 -16.49 4.92 1.14
CA LEU A 38 -15.04 4.69 1.27
C LEU A 38 -14.39 5.62 2.30
N MET A 39 -15.02 6.76 2.61
CA MET A 39 -14.50 7.76 3.56
C MET A 39 -14.27 7.21 4.98
N GLY A 40 -15.03 6.20 5.42
CA GLY A 40 -14.85 5.60 6.75
C GLY A 40 -13.71 4.57 6.83
N ILE A 41 -13.26 4.04 5.69
CA ILE A 41 -12.33 2.90 5.63
C ILE A 41 -11.04 3.21 4.88
N TRP A 42 -10.90 4.39 4.28
CA TRP A 42 -9.76 4.74 3.43
C TRP A 42 -8.41 4.62 4.15
N GLN A 43 -8.37 4.94 5.46
CA GLN A 43 -7.17 4.81 6.28
C GLN A 43 -6.75 3.35 6.44
N THR A 44 -7.71 2.48 6.74
CA THR A 44 -7.48 1.04 6.84
C THR A 44 -7.02 0.47 5.50
N LEU A 45 -7.64 0.89 4.39
CA LEU A 45 -7.24 0.48 3.05
C LEU A 45 -5.81 0.94 2.71
N ALA A 46 -5.46 2.20 3.02
CA ALA A 46 -4.12 2.74 2.82
C ALA A 46 -3.07 1.96 3.62
N LEU A 47 -3.38 1.62 4.88
CA LEU A 47 -2.49 0.87 5.75
C LEU A 47 -2.27 -0.55 5.23
N ILE A 48 -3.34 -1.26 4.86
CA ILE A 48 -3.24 -2.61 4.28
C ILE A 48 -2.43 -2.58 2.98
N ALA A 49 -2.70 -1.61 2.09
CA ALA A 49 -1.96 -1.43 0.85
C ALA A 49 -0.45 -1.22 1.11
N ALA A 50 -0.13 -0.36 2.09
CA ALA A 50 1.25 -0.05 2.44
C ALA A 50 2.00 -1.26 3.00
N VAL A 51 1.37 -2.03 3.90
CA VAL A 51 1.96 -3.25 4.46
C VAL A 51 2.19 -4.29 3.36
N LEU A 52 1.21 -4.56 2.51
CA LEU A 52 1.35 -5.50 1.40
C LEU A 52 2.43 -5.06 0.41
N SER A 53 2.52 -3.76 0.13
CA SER A 53 3.56 -3.19 -0.73
C SER A 53 4.95 -3.39 -0.13
N LEU A 54 5.14 -3.13 1.17
CA LEU A 54 6.41 -3.39 1.84
C LEU A 54 6.79 -4.87 1.79
N ILE A 55 5.84 -5.78 2.01
CA ILE A 55 6.07 -7.23 1.88
C ILE A 55 6.53 -7.57 0.45
N LEU A 56 5.85 -7.05 -0.56
CA LEU A 56 6.22 -7.26 -1.97
C LEU A 56 7.64 -6.72 -2.24
N LEU A 57 7.97 -5.53 -1.74
CA LEU A 57 9.30 -4.92 -1.90
C LEU A 57 10.40 -5.73 -1.19
N VAL A 58 10.13 -6.34 -0.04
CA VAL A 58 11.09 -7.23 0.64
C VAL A 58 11.35 -8.48 -0.19
N PHE A 59 10.32 -9.09 -0.78
CA PHE A 59 10.48 -10.28 -1.63
C PHE A 59 11.13 -9.98 -2.99
N TYR A 60 10.84 -8.82 -3.57
CA TYR A 60 11.33 -8.38 -4.88
C TYR A 60 12.30 -7.21 -4.76
N TRP A 61 13.18 -7.26 -3.76
CA TRP A 61 14.05 -6.14 -3.42
C TRP A 61 14.94 -5.73 -4.60
N HIS A 62 14.93 -4.43 -4.90
CA HIS A 62 15.79 -3.81 -5.90
C HIS A 62 16.30 -2.47 -5.36
N PRO A 63 17.57 -2.08 -5.57
CA PRO A 63 18.15 -0.85 -4.99
C PRO A 63 17.40 0.43 -5.35
N TRP A 64 16.72 0.43 -6.50
CA TRP A 64 15.92 1.55 -6.98
C TRP A 64 14.57 1.70 -6.27
N LEU A 65 14.14 0.71 -5.50
CA LEU A 65 12.83 0.69 -4.82
C LEU A 65 12.85 1.35 -3.43
N VAL A 66 13.97 1.93 -3.02
CA VAL A 66 14.08 2.66 -1.73
C VAL A 66 13.03 3.76 -1.62
N VAL A 67 12.74 4.46 -2.72
CA VAL A 67 11.69 5.49 -2.77
C VAL A 67 10.31 4.88 -2.45
N GLY A 68 10.01 3.70 -2.99
CA GLY A 68 8.76 2.99 -2.71
C GLY A 68 8.67 2.59 -1.24
N VAL A 69 9.76 2.14 -0.63
CA VAL A 69 9.80 1.83 0.81
C VAL A 69 9.51 3.08 1.64
N LEU A 70 10.18 4.19 1.35
CA LEU A 70 9.99 5.46 2.06
C LEU A 70 8.55 5.98 1.93
N LEU A 71 7.95 5.89 0.74
CA LEU A 71 6.56 6.29 0.52
C LEU A 71 5.59 5.43 1.34
N ASN A 72 5.75 4.11 1.32
CA ASN A 72 4.89 3.21 2.08
C ASN A 72 5.01 3.43 3.60
N ILE A 73 6.24 3.63 4.10
CA ILE A 73 6.48 4.00 5.49
C ILE A 73 5.81 5.34 5.80
N GLY A 74 5.94 6.33 4.93
CA GLY A 74 5.31 7.64 5.07
C GLY A 74 3.78 7.55 5.15
N VAL A 75 3.16 6.74 4.29
CA VAL A 75 1.70 6.50 4.32
C VAL A 75 1.31 5.81 5.63
N ALA A 76 1.99 4.72 6.00
CA ALA A 76 1.69 3.98 7.23
C ALA A 76 1.86 4.87 8.48
N ALA A 77 2.94 5.63 8.56
CA ALA A 77 3.19 6.57 9.65
C ALA A 77 2.17 7.72 9.66
N GLY A 78 1.83 8.27 8.50
CA GLY A 78 0.84 9.34 8.37
C GLY A 78 -0.56 8.91 8.80
N VAL A 79 -0.96 7.68 8.48
CA VAL A 79 -2.21 7.07 8.97
C VAL A 79 -2.13 6.85 10.49
N TYR A 80 -1.06 6.23 10.99
CA TYR A 80 -0.91 5.89 12.42
C TYR A 80 -0.87 7.13 13.33
N LEU A 81 -0.16 8.18 12.90
CA LEU A 81 -0.06 9.44 13.65
C LEU A 81 -1.31 10.33 13.53
N GLY A 82 -2.30 9.91 12.74
CA GLY A 82 -3.50 10.70 12.46
C GLY A 82 -3.18 12.01 11.75
N TRP A 83 -2.13 12.05 10.92
CA TRP A 83 -1.75 13.27 10.18
C TRP A 83 -2.95 13.75 9.36
N PHE A 84 -3.60 12.85 8.65
CA PHE A 84 -4.72 13.20 7.79
C PHE A 84 -5.98 13.60 8.56
N THR A 85 -6.28 13.00 9.72
CA THR A 85 -7.41 13.46 10.54
C THR A 85 -7.16 14.87 11.09
N ARG A 86 -5.91 15.22 11.41
CA ARG A 86 -5.57 16.56 11.92
C ARG A 86 -5.66 17.66 10.86
N TRP A 87 -5.35 17.35 9.60
CA TRP A 87 -5.32 18.35 8.52
C TRP A 87 -6.62 18.43 7.73
N PHE A 88 -7.37 17.32 7.63
CA PHE A 88 -8.68 17.29 6.96
C PHE A 88 -9.87 17.43 7.93
N ALA A 89 -9.64 17.46 9.25
CA ALA A 89 -10.60 18.01 10.21
C ALA A 89 -10.54 19.55 10.20
N VAL A 90 -10.86 20.15 9.05
CA VAL A 90 -11.38 21.51 9.05
C VAL A 90 -12.89 21.37 9.28
N LYS A 91 -13.37 22.07 10.31
CA LYS A 91 -14.75 22.05 10.82
C LYS A 91 -15.82 22.11 9.74
#